data_AF-A0A849ULA7-F1
#
_entry.id   AF-A0A849ULA7-F1
#
_cell.length_a   1.000
_cell.length_b   1.000
_cell.length_c   1.000
_cell.angle_alpha   90.00
_cell.angle_beta   90.00
_cell.angle_gamma   90.00
#
_symmetry.space_group_name_H-M   'P 1'
#
loop_
_entity.id
_entity.type
_entity.pdbx_description
1 polymer ?
#
loop_
_entity_poly.entity_id
_entity_poly.type
_entity_poly.pdbx_seq_one_letter_code
_entity_poly.pdbx_strand_id
1 'polypeptide(L)'
;MFFKSIKYALIGVVLFASANANAKIEQFTDYFSGTFSQDSMIDYFDFTGQSTFSNGNASLNTNHEIISLFPDFYYAGGSFTRADSTGAFSGRFDFQTTLPDYENQFAPNVFPIYGIFSTDNLFNFNTPNTNLGAYKYAYATGEMKGFIDSNSNYTNFTIDWTVVTPVQLSPVPEPNSAWLFGLGLLCLAGLSRKSAAL
;
A
#
# COMPACT_ATOMS: atom_id res chain seq x y z
N MET A 1 -28.98 -21.18 38.40
CA MET A 1 -29.08 -20.07 37.42
C MET A 1 -27.72 -19.41 37.15
N PHE A 2 -26.90 -19.18 38.18
CA PHE A 2 -25.55 -18.56 38.11
C PHE A 2 -24.56 -19.14 37.08
N PHE A 3 -24.48 -20.47 36.92
CA PHE A 3 -23.52 -21.09 36.00
C PHE A 3 -23.80 -20.86 34.50
N LYS A 4 -25.06 -20.55 34.12
CA LYS A 4 -25.38 -20.20 32.72
C LYS A 4 -24.86 -18.80 32.39
N SER A 5 -25.00 -17.86 33.33
CA SER A 5 -24.61 -16.45 33.14
C SER A 5 -23.11 -16.26 32.93
N ILE A 6 -22.28 -17.06 33.62
CA ILE A 6 -20.81 -17.00 33.50
C ILE A 6 -20.33 -17.49 32.12
N LYS A 7 -20.96 -18.52 31.54
CA LYS A 7 -20.60 -19.01 30.20
C LYS A 7 -20.87 -17.98 29.10
N TYR A 8 -22.03 -17.32 29.16
CA TYR A 8 -22.36 -16.25 28.22
C TYR A 8 -21.50 -15.00 28.42
N ALA A 9 -21.12 -14.68 29.66
CA ALA A 9 -20.18 -13.60 29.94
C ALA A 9 -18.77 -13.90 29.39
N LEU A 10 -18.28 -15.14 29.51
CA LEU A 10 -16.96 -15.54 28.98
C LEU A 10 -16.93 -15.55 27.45
N ILE A 11 -17.99 -16.07 26.82
CA ILE A 11 -18.17 -16.01 25.35
C ILE A 11 -18.27 -14.54 24.89
N GLY A 12 -18.98 -13.71 25.64
CA GLY A 12 -19.05 -12.26 25.41
C GLY A 12 -17.67 -11.61 25.48
N VAL A 13 -16.89 -11.86 26.54
CA VAL A 13 -15.54 -11.28 26.71
C VAL A 13 -14.58 -11.74 25.61
N VAL A 14 -14.67 -13.00 25.15
CA VAL A 14 -13.86 -13.50 24.02
C VAL A 14 -14.27 -12.84 22.70
N LEU A 15 -15.58 -12.66 22.45
CA LEU A 15 -16.08 -11.93 21.27
C LEU A 15 -15.70 -10.44 21.31
N PHE A 16 -15.77 -9.80 22.47
CA PHE A 16 -15.36 -8.40 22.67
C PHE A 16 -13.84 -8.22 22.59
N ALA A 17 -13.05 -9.19 23.03
CA ALA A 17 -11.59 -9.17 22.89
C ALA A 17 -11.17 -9.39 21.43
N SER A 18 -11.93 -10.16 20.65
CA SER A 18 -11.67 -10.37 19.21
C SER A 18 -12.09 -9.20 18.30
N ALA A 19 -12.86 -8.24 18.80
CA ALA A 19 -13.43 -7.16 17.99
C ALA A 19 -12.57 -5.88 17.91
N ASN A 20 -11.40 -5.84 18.57
CA ASN A 20 -10.50 -4.68 18.50
C ASN A 20 -9.41 -4.88 17.44
N ALA A 21 -9.80 -5.12 16.20
CA ALA A 21 -8.91 -5.14 15.04
C ALA A 21 -9.11 -3.84 14.25
N ASN A 22 -8.43 -2.76 14.66
CA ASN A 22 -8.49 -1.50 13.94
C ASN A 22 -7.41 -1.49 12.85
N ALA A 23 -7.80 -1.41 11.58
CA ALA A 23 -6.86 -1.13 10.49
C ALA A 23 -6.16 0.21 10.74
N LYS A 24 -4.85 0.29 10.45
CA LYS A 24 -4.10 1.54 10.58
C LYS A 24 -4.14 2.28 9.24
N ILE A 25 -4.69 3.49 9.25
CA ILE A 25 -4.67 4.41 8.11
C ILE A 25 -3.60 5.47 8.39
N GLU A 26 -2.68 5.65 7.46
CA GLU A 26 -1.60 6.63 7.53
C GLU A 26 -1.69 7.56 6.32
N GLN A 27 -1.55 8.86 6.56
CA GLN A 27 -1.52 9.88 5.52
C GLN A 27 -0.24 10.68 5.69
N PHE A 28 0.53 10.83 4.61
CA PHE A 28 1.78 11.57 4.60
C PHE A 28 2.11 12.05 3.19
N THR A 29 2.91 13.11 3.11
CA THR A 29 3.39 13.65 1.84
C THR A 29 4.88 13.37 1.70
N ASP A 30 5.26 12.67 0.64
CA ASP A 30 6.66 12.55 0.23
C ASP A 30 6.96 13.58 -0.86
N TYR A 31 7.99 14.40 -0.67
CA TYR A 31 8.62 15.12 -1.77
C TYR A 31 9.58 14.17 -2.48
N PHE A 32 9.82 14.33 -3.78
CA PHE A 32 10.76 13.55 -4.57
C PHE A 32 11.39 14.43 -5.66
N SER A 33 12.65 14.14 -5.95
CA SER A 33 13.40 14.79 -7.02
C SER A 33 14.33 13.81 -7.72
N GLY A 34 14.60 14.02 -9.00
CA GLY A 34 15.43 13.15 -9.82
C GLY A 34 15.24 13.40 -11.32
N THR A 35 15.93 12.62 -12.14
CA THR A 35 15.79 12.69 -13.60
C THR A 35 14.75 11.69 -14.07
N PHE A 36 13.83 12.14 -14.91
CA PHE A 36 12.86 11.27 -15.56
C PHE A 36 13.41 10.79 -16.91
N SER A 37 13.89 9.56 -16.94
CA SER A 37 14.70 9.02 -18.04
C SER A 37 13.88 8.67 -19.27
N GLN A 38 14.50 8.81 -20.45
CA GLN A 38 13.99 8.33 -21.74
C GLN A 38 15.06 7.40 -22.34
N ASP A 39 15.19 6.21 -21.77
CA ASP A 39 16.34 5.33 -22.03
C ASP A 39 16.34 4.72 -23.43
N SER A 40 15.16 4.41 -23.97
CA SER A 40 15.02 3.74 -25.27
C SER A 40 13.77 4.17 -26.01
N MET A 41 13.95 4.59 -27.26
CA MET A 41 12.85 4.92 -28.17
C MET A 41 12.34 3.65 -28.85
N ILE A 42 11.05 3.35 -28.70
CA ILE A 42 10.41 2.16 -29.27
C ILE A 42 9.69 2.50 -30.58
N ASP A 43 9.05 3.66 -30.64
CA ASP A 43 8.39 4.20 -31.84
C ASP A 43 8.51 5.74 -31.85
N TYR A 44 8.04 6.40 -32.91
CA TYR A 44 8.04 7.85 -33.05
C TYR A 44 7.30 8.52 -31.88
N PHE A 45 8.07 9.14 -30.97
CA PHE A 45 7.63 9.72 -29.69
C PHE A 45 7.13 8.74 -28.62
N ASP A 46 7.56 7.48 -28.69
CA ASP A 46 7.32 6.48 -27.65
C ASP A 46 8.64 6.03 -27.02
N PHE A 47 8.75 6.16 -25.70
CA PHE A 47 9.98 5.89 -24.95
C PHE A 47 9.72 4.99 -23.77
N THR A 48 10.69 4.14 -23.46
CA THR A 48 10.75 3.44 -22.16
C THR A 48 11.93 3.93 -21.35
N GLY A 49 11.79 3.84 -20.04
CA GLY A 49 12.85 4.25 -19.13
C GLY A 49 12.73 3.69 -17.73
N GLN A 50 13.82 3.86 -16.99
CA GLN A 50 13.90 3.62 -15.56
C GLN A 50 14.35 4.89 -14.85
N SER A 51 13.60 5.30 -13.82
CA SER A 51 13.92 6.48 -13.04
C SER A 51 14.01 6.15 -11.57
N THR A 52 14.95 6.79 -10.87
CA THR A 52 15.03 6.77 -9.41
C THR A 52 14.90 8.18 -8.90
N PHE A 53 13.88 8.40 -8.09
CA PHE A 53 13.66 9.64 -7.36
C PHE A 53 13.95 9.43 -5.88
N SER A 54 14.48 10.46 -5.22
CA SER A 54 14.78 10.40 -3.79
C SER A 54 14.50 11.71 -3.08
N ASN A 55 14.29 11.61 -1.78
CA ASN A 55 14.22 12.73 -0.85
C ASN A 55 15.15 12.58 0.36
N GLY A 56 16.12 11.67 0.26
CA GLY A 56 17.06 11.33 1.33
C GLY A 56 16.56 10.30 2.35
N ASN A 57 15.24 10.22 2.58
CA ASN A 57 14.64 9.27 3.54
C ASN A 57 13.92 8.10 2.84
N ALA A 58 13.36 8.36 1.67
CA ALA A 58 12.67 7.40 0.83
C ALA A 58 13.22 7.45 -0.60
N SER A 59 13.02 6.35 -1.31
CA SER A 59 13.30 6.20 -2.73
C SER A 59 12.02 5.79 -3.46
N LEU A 60 11.86 6.27 -4.68
CA LEU A 60 10.81 5.89 -5.60
C LEU A 60 11.46 5.48 -6.92
N ASN A 61 11.46 4.19 -7.20
CA ASN A 61 11.96 3.63 -8.44
C ASN A 61 10.79 3.37 -9.39
N THR A 62 10.92 3.75 -10.66
CA THR A 62 9.89 3.53 -11.68
C THR A 62 10.47 2.78 -12.88
N ASN A 63 9.67 1.89 -13.45
CA ASN A 63 9.85 1.39 -14.82
C ASN A 63 8.65 1.87 -15.62
N HIS A 64 8.88 2.59 -16.71
CA HIS A 64 7.83 3.37 -17.35
C HIS A 64 7.95 3.45 -18.85
N GLU A 65 6.81 3.76 -19.46
CA GLU A 65 6.61 4.05 -20.86
C GLU A 65 6.05 5.47 -20.98
N ILE A 66 6.47 6.22 -22.01
CA ILE A 66 6.12 7.61 -22.26
C ILE A 66 5.60 7.69 -23.68
N ILE A 67 4.32 7.97 -23.81
CA ILE A 67 3.61 7.99 -25.09
C ILE A 67 3.18 9.42 -25.38
N SER A 68 3.57 9.94 -26.54
CA SER A 68 2.96 11.17 -27.10
C SER A 68 1.60 10.85 -27.70
N LEU A 69 0.54 11.46 -27.16
CA LEU A 69 -0.82 11.35 -27.72
C LEU A 69 -1.12 12.49 -28.70
N PHE A 70 -0.48 13.63 -28.51
CA PHE A 70 -0.53 14.82 -29.35
C PHE A 70 0.86 15.48 -29.33
N PRO A 71 1.19 16.38 -30.28
CA PRO A 71 2.51 17.02 -30.36
C PRO A 71 3.02 17.56 -29.01
N ASP A 72 2.09 18.05 -28.18
CA ASP A 72 2.36 18.71 -26.92
C ASP A 72 1.90 17.91 -25.69
N PHE A 73 1.34 16.71 -25.86
CA PHE A 73 0.74 15.95 -24.76
C PHE A 73 1.37 14.58 -24.59
N TYR A 74 1.92 14.35 -23.40
CA TYR A 74 2.64 13.13 -23.05
C TYR A 74 1.96 12.46 -21.87
N TYR A 75 1.78 11.16 -22.01
CA TYR A 75 1.34 10.26 -20.95
C TYR A 75 2.50 9.39 -20.53
N ALA A 76 2.79 9.34 -19.24
CA ALA A 76 3.79 8.44 -18.69
C ALA A 76 3.09 7.46 -17.75
N GLY A 77 3.32 6.16 -17.95
CA GLY A 77 2.70 5.12 -17.13
C GLY A 77 3.62 3.94 -16.92
N GLY A 78 3.43 3.21 -15.82
CA GLY A 78 4.24 2.03 -15.57
C GLY A 78 4.11 1.49 -14.15
N SER A 79 5.19 0.86 -13.70
CA SER A 79 5.29 0.29 -12.35
C SER A 79 6.19 1.15 -11.47
N PHE A 80 5.90 1.18 -10.17
CA PHE A 80 6.73 1.84 -9.18
C PHE A 80 7.05 0.92 -8.01
N THR A 81 8.14 1.24 -7.32
CA THR A 81 8.46 0.72 -5.99
C THR A 81 8.94 1.87 -5.12
N ARG A 82 8.22 2.12 -4.02
CA ARG A 82 8.57 3.11 -3.00
C ARG A 82 9.15 2.37 -1.80
N ALA A 83 10.34 2.77 -1.34
CA ALA A 83 11.03 2.14 -0.22
C ALA A 83 11.62 3.17 0.75
N ASP A 84 11.51 2.90 2.05
CA ASP A 84 12.17 3.64 3.14
C ASP A 84 12.71 2.69 4.23
N SER A 85 13.06 3.22 5.40
CA SER A 85 13.56 2.44 6.53
C SER A 85 12.54 1.48 7.16
N THR A 86 11.24 1.67 6.91
CA THR A 86 10.15 0.87 7.48
C THR A 86 9.71 -0.28 6.56
N GLY A 87 9.95 -0.15 5.25
CA GLY A 87 9.73 -1.18 4.27
C GLY A 87 9.53 -0.64 2.86
N ALA A 88 8.96 -1.46 1.98
CA ALA A 88 8.63 -1.06 0.61
C ALA A 88 7.23 -1.51 0.18
N PHE A 89 6.63 -0.75 -0.74
CA PHE A 89 5.42 -1.14 -1.46
C PHE A 89 5.56 -0.78 -2.94
N SER A 90 4.84 -1.51 -3.79
CA SER A 90 4.92 -1.43 -5.24
C SER A 90 3.54 -1.43 -5.86
N GLY A 91 3.43 -0.88 -7.06
CA GLY A 91 2.18 -0.81 -7.79
C GLY A 91 2.35 -0.18 -9.17
N ARG A 92 1.28 0.44 -9.64
CA ARG A 92 1.26 1.19 -10.89
C ARG A 92 1.08 2.67 -10.67
N PHE A 93 1.57 3.42 -11.63
CA PHE A 93 1.36 4.84 -11.67
C PHE A 93 1.09 5.29 -13.09
N ASP A 94 0.46 6.44 -13.18
CA ASP A 94 0.36 7.18 -14.40
C ASP A 94 0.33 8.69 -14.13
N PHE A 95 0.94 9.45 -15.02
CA PHE A 95 0.87 10.91 -14.99
C PHE A 95 0.81 11.48 -16.39
N GLN A 96 0.28 12.70 -16.46
CA GLN A 96 0.16 13.46 -17.69
C GLN A 96 1.02 14.72 -17.58
N THR A 97 1.64 15.08 -18.69
CA THR A 97 2.31 16.37 -18.83
C THR A 97 2.06 16.94 -20.22
N THR A 98 2.03 18.27 -20.27
CA THR A 98 1.99 19.00 -21.54
C THR A 98 3.38 19.55 -21.76
N LEU A 99 4.14 19.04 -22.73
CA LEU A 99 5.43 19.62 -23.13
C LEU A 99 5.18 20.66 -24.23
N PRO A 100 6.07 21.64 -24.43
CA PRO A 100 5.82 22.67 -25.40
C PRO A 100 6.10 22.18 -26.81
N ASP A 101 5.50 22.87 -27.77
CA ASP A 101 5.93 22.82 -29.16
C ASP A 101 7.43 23.16 -29.25
N TYR A 102 8.25 22.19 -29.71
CA TYR A 102 9.70 22.33 -29.88
C TYR A 102 10.08 23.46 -30.86
N GLU A 103 9.14 23.94 -31.69
CA GLU A 103 9.36 25.10 -32.58
C GLU A 103 9.22 26.45 -31.84
N ASN A 104 8.66 26.46 -30.63
CA ASN A 104 8.45 27.67 -29.85
C ASN A 104 9.58 27.93 -28.84
N GLN A 105 10.61 28.64 -29.30
CA GLN A 105 11.75 29.12 -28.49
C GLN A 105 11.41 30.04 -27.29
N PHE A 106 10.15 30.48 -27.16
CA PHE A 106 9.66 31.26 -26.01
C PHE A 106 8.83 30.44 -25.03
N ALA A 107 8.66 29.15 -25.28
CA ALA A 107 7.94 28.29 -24.37
C ALA A 107 8.63 28.23 -23.00
N PRO A 108 7.87 28.16 -21.88
CA PRO A 108 8.46 27.88 -20.58
C PRO A 108 9.22 26.55 -20.66
N ASN A 109 10.31 26.38 -19.93
CA ASN A 109 11.04 25.09 -19.92
C ASN A 109 10.58 24.17 -18.79
N VAL A 110 9.63 24.62 -17.98
CA VAL A 110 9.14 23.91 -16.80
C VAL A 110 7.65 23.64 -16.98
N PHE A 111 7.29 22.36 -16.94
CA PHE A 111 5.95 21.88 -17.24
C PHE A 111 5.34 21.19 -16.05
N PRO A 112 4.07 21.47 -15.73
CA PRO A 112 3.41 20.79 -14.64
C PRO A 112 3.19 19.32 -14.96
N ILE A 113 3.24 18.49 -13.92
CA ILE A 113 2.94 17.07 -13.98
C ILE A 113 1.92 16.73 -12.89
N TYR A 114 0.92 15.92 -13.28
CA TYR A 114 -0.14 15.46 -12.39
C TYR A 114 -0.39 13.98 -12.64
N GLY A 115 -0.52 13.20 -11.58
CA GLY A 115 -0.64 11.76 -11.71
C GLY A 115 -1.17 11.07 -10.47
N ILE A 116 -1.33 9.76 -10.59
CA ILE A 116 -1.86 8.88 -9.55
C ILE A 116 -0.95 7.67 -9.41
N PHE A 117 -0.75 7.23 -8.17
CA PHE A 117 -0.07 6.00 -7.81
C PHE A 117 -1.06 5.09 -7.09
N SER A 118 -1.09 3.81 -7.42
CA SER A 118 -1.86 2.82 -6.66
C SER A 118 -1.18 1.46 -6.62
N THR A 119 -1.27 0.77 -5.49
CA THR A 119 -0.83 -0.63 -5.38
C THR A 119 -1.70 -1.55 -6.24
N ASP A 120 -1.07 -2.48 -6.99
CA ASP A 120 -1.74 -3.38 -7.96
C ASP A 120 -2.84 -4.29 -7.38
N ASN A 121 -2.96 -4.37 -6.06
CA ASN A 121 -3.94 -5.20 -5.36
C ASN A 121 -4.89 -4.32 -4.56
N LEU A 122 -5.88 -3.72 -5.25
CA LEU A 122 -6.93 -2.94 -4.61
C LEU A 122 -7.65 -3.72 -3.48
N PHE A 123 -7.72 -5.07 -3.53
CA PHE A 123 -8.43 -5.86 -2.51
C PHE A 123 -7.91 -7.28 -2.23
N ASN A 124 -6.74 -7.70 -2.76
CA ASN A 124 -6.22 -9.05 -2.52
C ASN A 124 -5.21 -9.11 -1.36
N PHE A 125 -5.72 -9.09 -0.12
CA PHE A 125 -4.90 -9.21 1.09
C PHE A 125 -4.18 -10.58 1.24
N ASN A 126 -4.52 -11.56 0.39
CA ASN A 126 -4.01 -12.93 0.50
C ASN A 126 -2.67 -13.13 -0.22
N THR A 127 -2.27 -12.21 -1.08
CA THR A 127 -0.94 -12.20 -1.69
C THR A 127 -0.10 -11.14 -1.00
N PRO A 128 0.79 -11.52 -0.05
CA PRO A 128 1.71 -10.56 0.52
C PRO A 128 2.46 -9.88 -0.62
N ASN A 129 2.61 -8.56 -0.52
CA ASN A 129 3.57 -7.88 -1.37
C ASN A 129 4.92 -8.58 -1.14
N THR A 130 5.65 -8.87 -2.21
CA THR A 130 6.97 -9.53 -2.12
C THR A 130 7.98 -8.69 -1.33
N ASN A 131 7.60 -7.47 -0.98
CA ASN A 131 8.36 -6.50 -0.23
C ASN A 131 8.30 -6.74 1.28
N LEU A 132 9.47 -6.79 1.90
CA LEU A 132 9.69 -7.06 3.32
C LEU A 132 9.47 -5.76 4.15
N GLY A 133 8.88 -5.87 5.34
CA GLY A 133 8.75 -4.77 6.30
C GLY A 133 7.31 -4.48 6.75
N ALA A 134 7.08 -3.27 7.27
CA ALA A 134 5.78 -2.84 7.78
C ALA A 134 4.67 -2.82 6.71
N TYR A 135 5.04 -2.73 5.43
CA TYR A 135 4.13 -2.60 4.29
C TYR A 135 3.78 -3.91 3.57
N LYS A 136 4.15 -5.07 4.14
CA LYS A 136 3.91 -6.40 3.53
C LYS A 136 2.47 -6.64 3.05
N TYR A 137 1.49 -6.02 3.72
CA TYR A 137 0.06 -6.10 3.37
C TYR A 137 -0.56 -4.73 3.13
N ALA A 138 0.27 -3.68 2.97
CA ALA A 138 -0.23 -2.34 2.83
C ALA A 138 -0.84 -2.11 1.45
N TYR A 139 -1.98 -1.43 1.44
CA TYR A 139 -2.56 -0.81 0.26
C TYR A 139 -2.19 0.67 0.28
N ALA A 140 -1.78 1.23 -0.86
CA ALA A 140 -1.42 2.64 -0.95
C ALA A 140 -2.01 3.29 -2.20
N THR A 141 -2.53 4.50 -2.03
CA THR A 141 -2.85 5.44 -3.11
C THR A 141 -2.08 6.73 -2.92
N GLY A 142 -1.59 7.31 -4.01
CA GLY A 142 -0.85 8.57 -3.98
C GLY A 142 -1.34 9.52 -5.06
N GLU A 143 -1.57 10.78 -4.71
CA GLU A 143 -1.78 11.85 -5.70
C GLU A 143 -0.48 12.62 -5.93
N MET A 144 -0.03 12.68 -7.19
CA MET A 144 1.20 13.34 -7.60
C MET A 144 0.94 14.74 -8.15
N LYS A 145 1.75 15.71 -7.73
CA LYS A 145 1.77 17.09 -8.24
C LYS A 145 3.20 17.59 -8.30
N GLY A 146 3.61 18.19 -9.42
CA GLY A 146 4.97 18.68 -9.55
C GLY A 146 5.26 19.36 -10.88
N PHE A 147 6.53 19.32 -11.28
CA PHE A 147 6.97 19.79 -12.57
C PHE A 147 8.15 18.99 -13.13
N ILE A 148 8.29 19.01 -14.45
CA ILE A 148 9.45 18.52 -15.21
C ILE A 148 10.10 19.70 -15.95
N ASP A 149 11.42 19.79 -15.88
CA ASP A 149 12.22 20.69 -16.71
C ASP A 149 12.59 19.96 -18.02
N SER A 150 12.09 20.45 -19.16
CA SER A 150 12.28 19.83 -20.47
C SER A 150 13.72 19.89 -20.99
N ASN A 151 14.56 20.79 -20.46
CA ASN A 151 15.97 20.88 -20.90
C ASN A 151 16.86 19.83 -20.22
N SER A 152 16.53 19.47 -18.99
CA SER A 152 17.34 18.59 -18.14
C SER A 152 16.67 17.27 -17.81
N ASN A 153 15.40 17.10 -18.18
CA ASN A 153 14.49 16.06 -17.72
C ASN A 153 14.42 15.96 -16.18
N TYR A 154 14.84 17.00 -15.49
CA TYR A 154 14.82 17.04 -14.03
C TYR A 154 13.40 17.27 -13.54
N THR A 155 12.95 16.38 -12.67
CA THR A 155 11.57 16.30 -12.24
C THR A 155 11.51 16.45 -10.73
N ASN A 156 10.64 17.34 -10.25
CA ASN A 156 10.36 17.55 -8.83
C ASN A 156 8.86 17.43 -8.59
N PHE A 157 8.46 16.63 -7.62
CA PHE A 157 7.05 16.45 -7.30
C PHE A 157 6.83 16.05 -5.85
N THR A 158 5.60 16.20 -5.41
CA THR A 158 5.09 15.64 -4.17
C THR A 158 4.12 14.52 -4.49
N ILE A 159 4.08 13.50 -3.63
CA ILE A 159 3.02 12.49 -3.60
C ILE A 159 2.33 12.54 -2.25
N ASP A 160 1.03 12.83 -2.25
CA ASP A 160 0.17 12.75 -1.08
C ASP A 160 -0.34 11.32 -0.93
N TRP A 161 0.28 10.55 -0.04
CA TRP A 161 -0.02 9.14 0.18
C TRP A 161 -1.16 8.95 1.18
N THR A 162 -2.02 7.98 0.91
CA THR A 162 -2.89 7.31 1.87
C THR A 162 -2.55 5.83 1.88
N VAL A 163 -2.01 5.35 3.01
CA VAL A 163 -1.56 3.97 3.20
C VAL A 163 -2.45 3.28 4.23
N VAL A 164 -3.02 2.14 3.86
CA VAL A 164 -3.84 1.29 4.73
C VAL A 164 -3.07 0.02 5.03
N THR A 165 -2.65 -0.14 6.27
CA THR A 165 -1.99 -1.36 6.73
C THR A 165 -2.99 -2.17 7.55
N PRO A 166 -3.44 -3.35 7.08
CA PRO A 166 -4.27 -4.22 7.88
C PRO A 166 -3.44 -4.72 9.07
N VAL A 167 -4.01 -4.68 10.27
CA VAL A 167 -3.38 -5.31 11.42
C VAL A 167 -3.38 -6.81 11.16
N GLN A 168 -2.19 -7.40 11.21
CA GLN A 168 -2.03 -8.85 11.16
C GLN A 168 -2.92 -9.42 12.28
N LEU A 169 -3.99 -10.14 11.91
CA LEU A 169 -4.73 -10.94 12.88
C LEU A 169 -3.68 -11.88 13.48
N SER A 170 -3.25 -11.61 14.70
CA SER A 170 -2.42 -12.56 15.42
C SER A 170 -3.24 -13.84 15.47
N PRO A 171 -2.72 -14.99 15.00
CA PRO A 171 -3.43 -16.24 15.17
C PRO A 171 -3.74 -16.34 16.66
N VAL A 172 -5.03 -16.48 16.99
CA VAL A 172 -5.47 -16.65 18.38
C VAL A 172 -4.56 -17.73 18.97
N PRO A 173 -3.82 -17.44 20.05
CA PRO A 173 -2.91 -18.44 20.64
C PRO A 173 -3.70 -19.72 20.80
N GLU A 174 -3.18 -20.84 20.29
CA GLU A 174 -3.85 -22.12 20.48
C GLU A 174 -4.15 -22.25 21.98
N PRO A 175 -5.42 -22.46 22.37
CA PRO A 175 -5.75 -22.53 23.77
C PRO A 175 -4.91 -23.64 24.39
N ASN A 176 -4.16 -23.31 25.43
CA ASN A 176 -3.27 -24.24 26.12
C ASN A 176 -4.03 -25.57 26.35
N SER A 177 -3.41 -26.69 26.00
CA SER A 177 -4.00 -28.03 26.14
C SER A 177 -4.50 -28.30 27.57
N ALA A 178 -3.91 -27.69 28.60
CA ALA A 178 -4.40 -27.72 29.97
C ALA A 178 -5.75 -26.99 30.16
N TRP A 179 -5.98 -25.89 29.45
CA TRP A 179 -7.26 -25.17 29.43
C TRP A 179 -8.36 -26.00 28.75
N LEU A 180 -8.06 -26.61 27.60
CA LEU A 180 -8.99 -27.50 26.89
C LEU A 180 -9.32 -28.74 27.73
N PHE A 181 -8.32 -29.34 28.38
CA PHE A 181 -8.49 -30.47 29.29
C PHE A 181 -9.34 -30.10 30.52
N GLY A 182 -9.06 -28.95 31.14
CA GLY A 182 -9.83 -28.44 32.28
C GLY A 182 -11.29 -28.14 31.93
N LEU A 183 -11.55 -27.56 30.75
CA LEU A 183 -12.90 -27.37 30.22
C LEU A 183 -13.62 -28.71 29.96
N GLY A 184 -12.90 -29.70 29.43
CA GLY A 184 -13.41 -31.06 29.25
C GLY A 184 -13.84 -31.70 30.56
N LEU A 185 -13.02 -31.60 31.60
CA LEU A 185 -13.32 -32.10 32.96
C LEU A 185 -14.53 -31.40 33.59
N LEU A 186 -14.66 -30.08 33.43
CA LEU A 186 -15.80 -29.32 33.94
C LEU A 186 -17.10 -29.68 33.22
N CYS A 187 -17.04 -29.96 31.91
CA CYS A 187 -18.19 -30.46 31.15
C CYS A 187 -18.61 -31.86 31.60
N LEU A 188 -17.65 -32.76 31.82
CA LEU A 188 -17.92 -34.12 32.31
C LEU A 188 -18.47 -34.12 33.74
N ALA A 189 -17.94 -33.29 34.64
CA ALA A 189 -18.44 -33.12 36.00
C ALA A 189 -19.84 -32.47 36.04
N GLY A 190 -20.16 -31.64 35.05
CA GLY A 190 -21.50 -31.07 34.88
C GLY A 190 -22.53 -32.09 34.38
N LEU A 191 -22.11 -33.08 33.60
CA LEU A 191 -22.95 -34.17 33.10
C LEU A 191 -23.17 -35.26 34.18
N SER A 192 -22.13 -35.59 34.95
CA SER A 192 -22.22 -36.64 35.99
C SER A 192 -23.19 -36.31 37.12
N ARG A 193 -23.41 -35.01 37.42
CA ARG A 193 -24.41 -34.58 38.42
C ARG A 193 -25.86 -34.86 38.03
N LYS A 194 -26.16 -35.13 36.75
CA LYS A 194 -27.49 -35.60 36.32
C LYS A 194 -27.62 -37.12 36.29
N SER A 195 -26.51 -37.86 36.33
CA SER A 195 -26.48 -39.32 36.26
C SER A 195 -26.58 -40.01 37.63
N ALA A 196 -26.32 -39.27 38.72
CA ALA A 196 -26.34 -39.80 40.09
C ALA A 196 -27.68 -39.59 40.84
N ALA A 197 -28.73 -39.19 40.13
CA ALA A 197 -30.09 -39.09 40.65
C ALA A 197 -31.00 -40.07 39.88
N LEU A 198 -30.79 -41.36 40.12
CA LEU A 198 -31.68 -42.48 39.79
C LEU A 198 -31.59 -43.49 40.94
#